data_AF-A0A1Y4QXJ7-F1
#
_entry.id   AF-A0A1Y4QXJ7-F1
#
_cell.length_a   1.000
_cell.length_b   1.000
_cell.length_c   1.000
_cell.angle_alpha   90.00
_cell.angle_beta   90.00
_cell.angle_gamma   90.00
#
_symmetry.space_group_name_H-M   'P 1'
#
loop_
_entity.id
_entity.type
_entity.pdbx_description
1 polymer ?
#
loop_
_entity_poly.entity_id
_entity_poly.type
_entity_poly.pdbx_seq_one_letter_code
_entity_poly.pdbx_strand_id
1 'polypeptide(L)'
;MRKITDLYHEYLPNVPGMADWYFDYDVNLFDNQSKSEPYAKKLVLFQAKTKEIFTVYEASEQQVISNVATPEFDGEKLYFLVLDQVVNQILLMSYTLLTQEVREEARISAESAPFARLHLYVSPVLLAQEDSLNEQLEIYYPKRFTLPLLEDESFECQEGDYYYFSKWLADETLPRRNAYLVKNAKGQVVEEGIGRIMRFENGEFMIV
;
A
#
# COMPACT_ATOMS: atom_id res chain seq x y z
N MET A 1 18.33 -19.96 -4.74
CA MET A 1 16.94 -20.44 -4.51
C MET A 1 16.94 -21.33 -3.28
N ARG A 2 16.25 -20.92 -2.21
CA ARG A 2 16.17 -21.67 -0.94
C ARG A 2 14.75 -22.24 -0.83
N LYS A 3 14.62 -23.55 -0.63
CA LYS A 3 13.33 -24.21 -0.39
C LYS A 3 13.15 -24.40 1.11
N ILE A 4 11.98 -24.04 1.64
CA ILE A 4 11.62 -24.27 3.05
C ILE A 4 10.58 -25.39 3.11
N THR A 5 10.79 -26.37 3.98
CA THR A 5 9.94 -27.57 4.10
C THR A 5 8.73 -27.35 5.01
N ASP A 6 8.84 -26.47 6.00
CA ASP A 6 7.88 -26.33 7.12
C ASP A 6 7.45 -24.87 7.35
N LEU A 7 6.65 -24.31 6.44
CA LEU A 7 5.97 -23.03 6.65
C LEU A 7 4.53 -23.28 7.11
N TYR A 8 4.15 -22.69 8.24
CA TYR A 8 2.75 -22.40 8.55
C TYR A 8 2.38 -21.11 7.80
N HIS A 9 1.63 -21.26 6.71
CA HIS A 9 1.14 -20.16 5.87
C HIS A 9 0.20 -19.20 6.61
N GLU A 10 -0.26 -19.57 7.82
CA GLU A 10 -1.37 -18.91 8.52
C GLU A 10 -1.04 -17.51 9.08
N TYR A 11 0.21 -17.05 9.02
CA TYR A 11 0.63 -15.79 9.65
C TYR A 11 1.32 -14.78 8.73
N LEU A 12 1.59 -15.11 7.47
CA LEU A 12 2.20 -14.13 6.54
C LEU A 12 1.10 -13.26 5.91
N PRO A 13 1.33 -11.94 5.78
CA PRO A 13 0.41 -11.08 5.05
C PRO A 13 0.43 -11.45 3.56
N ASN A 14 -0.76 -11.52 2.95
CA ASN A 14 -0.90 -11.67 1.51
C ASN A 14 -0.45 -10.38 0.81
N VAL A 15 0.16 -10.52 -0.38
CA VAL A 15 0.41 -9.38 -1.26
C VAL A 15 -0.93 -8.97 -1.90
N PRO A 16 -1.45 -7.75 -1.63
CA PRO A 16 -2.71 -7.32 -2.20
C PRO A 16 -2.66 -7.35 -3.74
N GLY A 17 -3.66 -7.99 -4.37
CA GLY A 17 -3.71 -8.18 -5.83
C GLY A 17 -3.00 -9.44 -6.34
N MET A 18 -2.37 -10.24 -5.47
CA MET A 18 -1.71 -11.49 -5.85
C MET A 18 -2.15 -12.66 -4.94
N ALA A 19 -3.18 -13.38 -5.35
CA ALA A 19 -3.61 -14.61 -4.67
C ALA A 19 -2.45 -15.63 -4.54
N ASP A 20 -2.37 -16.31 -3.39
CA ASP A 20 -1.32 -17.29 -3.03
C ASP A 20 0.12 -16.73 -2.91
N TRP A 21 0.30 -15.42 -2.98
CA TRP A 21 1.57 -14.74 -2.74
C TRP A 21 1.56 -13.99 -1.42
N TYR A 22 2.68 -14.06 -0.72
CA TYR A 22 2.86 -13.47 0.59
C TYR A 22 4.17 -12.69 0.61
N PHE A 23 4.27 -11.70 1.49
CA PHE A 23 5.49 -10.95 1.67
C PHE A 23 5.95 -10.97 3.13
N ASP A 24 7.23 -10.71 3.33
CA ASP A 24 7.83 -10.50 4.63
C ASP A 24 9.02 -9.54 4.51
N TYR A 25 9.37 -8.92 5.63
CA TYR A 25 10.52 -8.03 5.75
C TYR A 25 11.61 -8.67 6.59
N ASP A 26 12.87 -8.50 6.20
CA ASP A 26 14.07 -8.96 6.91
C ASP A 26 14.15 -10.46 7.24
N VAL A 27 13.24 -11.26 6.68
CA VAL A 27 13.17 -12.72 6.80
C VAL A 27 13.11 -13.15 8.27
N ASN A 28 12.13 -12.64 9.01
CA ASN A 28 11.72 -13.22 10.28
C ASN A 28 10.49 -14.12 10.09
N LEU A 29 10.60 -15.05 9.13
CA LEU A 29 9.55 -16.03 8.74
C LEU A 29 9.01 -16.88 9.90
N PHE A 30 9.58 -16.75 11.10
CA PHE A 30 9.24 -17.50 12.31
C PHE A 30 9.29 -16.71 13.62
N ASP A 31 9.60 -15.40 13.61
CA ASP A 31 9.75 -14.62 14.85
C ASP A 31 8.75 -13.48 14.96
N ASN A 32 7.63 -13.80 15.61
CA ASN A 32 6.55 -12.88 15.98
C ASN A 32 6.99 -11.78 16.98
N GLN A 33 8.27 -11.74 17.37
CA GLN A 33 8.84 -10.78 18.33
C GLN A 33 9.72 -9.69 17.71
N SER A 34 9.86 -9.62 16.38
CA SER A 34 10.48 -8.47 15.74
C SER A 34 9.60 -7.23 15.99
N LYS A 35 9.91 -6.52 17.08
CA LYS A 35 9.36 -5.21 17.38
C LYS A 35 9.61 -4.34 16.17
N SER A 36 8.51 -3.96 15.53
CA SER A 36 8.40 -3.15 14.32
C SER A 36 9.24 -1.88 14.41
N GLU A 37 10.50 -1.95 14.01
CA GLU A 37 11.10 -0.75 13.46
C GLU A 37 10.29 -0.41 12.19
N PRO A 38 9.95 0.87 11.96
CA PRO A 38 9.14 1.28 10.80
C PRO A 38 9.84 1.03 9.45
N TYR A 39 11.04 0.45 9.51
CA TYR A 39 12.00 0.32 8.44
C TYR A 39 12.53 -1.10 8.39
N ALA A 40 12.73 -1.61 7.18
CA ALA A 40 13.33 -2.90 6.91
C ALA A 40 14.57 -2.77 6.02
N LYS A 41 15.41 -3.80 5.99
CA LYS A 41 16.56 -3.90 5.06
C LYS A 41 16.29 -4.83 3.89
N LYS A 42 15.33 -5.73 3.97
CA LYS A 42 15.05 -6.71 2.93
C LYS A 42 13.56 -6.92 2.76
N LEU A 43 13.12 -7.00 1.52
CA LEU A 43 11.76 -7.39 1.15
C LEU A 43 11.83 -8.72 0.41
N VAL A 44 11.04 -9.70 0.85
CA VAL A 44 10.93 -11.00 0.21
C VAL A 44 9.49 -11.31 -0.17
N LEU A 45 9.34 -12.08 -1.24
CA LEU A 45 8.09 -12.72 -1.62
C LEU A 45 8.17 -14.21 -1.37
N PHE A 46 7.04 -14.79 -1.03
CA PHE A 46 6.84 -16.22 -0.88
C PHE A 46 5.64 -16.68 -1.69
N GLN A 47 5.84 -17.71 -2.51
CA GLN A 47 4.77 -18.32 -3.29
C GLN A 47 4.30 -19.61 -2.61
N ALA A 48 3.05 -19.63 -2.12
CA ALA A 48 2.58 -20.75 -1.29
C ALA A 48 2.59 -22.09 -2.02
N LYS A 49 2.23 -22.11 -3.30
CA LYS A 49 2.13 -23.34 -4.09
C LYS A 49 3.47 -24.04 -4.31
N THR A 50 4.53 -23.27 -4.58
CA THR A 50 5.87 -23.81 -4.89
C THR A 50 6.78 -23.84 -3.67
N LYS A 51 6.40 -23.13 -2.61
CA LYS A 51 7.20 -22.85 -1.41
C LYS A 51 8.53 -22.14 -1.73
N GLU A 52 8.57 -21.39 -2.83
CA GLU A 52 9.73 -20.63 -3.24
C GLU A 52 9.74 -19.24 -2.60
N ILE A 53 10.95 -18.78 -2.27
CA ILE A 53 11.20 -17.43 -1.74
C ILE A 53 12.02 -16.65 -2.74
N PHE A 54 11.58 -15.44 -3.02
CA PHE A 54 12.21 -14.49 -3.92
C PHE A 54 12.64 -13.28 -3.11
N THR A 55 13.91 -12.89 -3.21
CA THR A 55 14.34 -11.58 -2.70
C THR A 55 13.90 -10.54 -3.71
N VAL A 56 13.01 -9.63 -3.31
CA VAL A 56 12.57 -8.50 -4.15
C VAL A 56 13.64 -7.42 -4.13
N TYR A 57 14.05 -7.03 -2.92
CA TYR A 57 14.98 -5.94 -2.72
C TYR A 57 15.78 -6.16 -1.45
N GLU A 58 17.05 -5.77 -1.49
CA GLU A 58 17.93 -5.71 -0.33
C GLU A 58 18.56 -4.32 -0.31
N ALA A 59 18.15 -3.53 0.68
CA ALA A 59 18.58 -2.15 0.84
C ALA A 59 20.05 -2.11 1.24
N SER A 60 20.76 -1.12 0.69
CA SER A 60 22.14 -0.84 1.09
C SER A 60 22.21 -0.33 2.54
N GLU A 61 23.41 -0.12 3.05
CA GLU A 61 23.61 0.49 4.38
C GLU A 61 22.90 1.86 4.51
N GLN A 62 22.84 2.61 3.41
CA GLN A 62 22.30 3.97 3.33
C GLN A 62 20.80 4.03 2.99
N GLN A 63 20.17 2.87 2.81
CA GLN A 63 18.78 2.78 2.40
C GLN A 63 17.96 2.00 3.41
N VAL A 64 16.67 2.32 3.48
CA VAL A 64 15.70 1.54 4.26
C VAL A 64 14.40 1.38 3.48
N ILE A 65 13.75 0.24 3.63
CA ILE A 65 12.45 -0.07 3.03
C ILE A 65 11.36 0.33 4.02
N SER A 66 10.24 0.91 3.56
CA SER A 66 9.10 1.17 4.43
C SER A 66 8.44 -0.14 4.85
N ASN A 67 8.31 -0.35 6.17
CA ASN A 67 7.52 -1.44 6.75
C ASN A 67 6.10 -0.97 7.14
N VAL A 68 5.77 0.30 6.87
CA VAL A 68 4.42 0.87 7.08
C VAL A 68 3.63 0.84 5.78
N ALA A 69 4.27 1.20 4.67
CA ALA A 69 3.66 1.12 3.36
C ALA A 69 3.65 -0.34 2.90
N THR A 70 2.47 -0.96 2.92
CA THR A 70 2.27 -2.31 2.40
C THR A 70 2.68 -2.36 0.92
N PRO A 71 3.45 -3.36 0.47
CA PRO A 71 3.76 -3.52 -0.95
C PRO A 71 2.49 -3.82 -1.74
N GLU A 72 2.36 -3.24 -2.93
CA GLU A 72 1.12 -3.26 -3.70
C GLU A 72 1.33 -3.78 -5.12
N PHE A 73 0.50 -4.70 -5.60
CA PHE A 73 0.60 -5.26 -6.94
C PHE A 73 -0.52 -4.77 -7.85
N ASP A 74 -0.16 -4.26 -9.04
CA ASP A 74 -1.12 -3.69 -10.01
C ASP A 74 -1.56 -4.67 -11.12
N GLY A 75 -1.11 -5.92 -11.06
CA GLY A 75 -1.32 -6.92 -12.12
C GLY A 75 -0.07 -7.23 -12.94
N GLU A 76 0.91 -6.32 -12.96
CA GLU A 76 2.17 -6.48 -13.70
C GLU A 76 3.38 -6.39 -12.76
N LYS A 77 3.39 -5.41 -11.85
CA LYS A 77 4.53 -5.05 -11.01
C LYS A 77 4.14 -4.93 -9.54
N LEU A 78 5.06 -5.31 -8.67
CA LEU A 78 4.98 -5.05 -7.24
C LEU A 78 5.65 -3.73 -6.91
N TYR A 79 4.93 -2.82 -6.26
CA TYR A 79 5.41 -1.51 -5.84
C TYR A 79 5.74 -1.50 -4.35
N PHE A 80 6.82 -0.81 -3.99
CA PHE A 80 7.26 -0.65 -2.60
C PHE A 80 8.06 0.65 -2.45
N LEU A 81 8.24 1.11 -1.21
CA LEU A 81 8.93 2.36 -0.92
C LEU A 81 10.29 2.14 -0.27
N VAL A 82 11.30 2.86 -0.75
CA VAL A 82 12.65 2.91 -0.17
C VAL A 82 13.00 4.36 0.14
N LEU A 83 13.57 4.62 1.31
CA LEU A 83 14.20 5.90 1.64
C LEU A 83 15.70 5.77 1.46
N ASP A 84 16.27 6.62 0.60
CA ASP A 84 17.71 6.87 0.57
C ASP A 84 18.05 7.95 1.60
N GLN A 85 18.77 7.56 2.65
CA GLN A 85 19.07 8.41 3.80
C GLN A 85 20.17 9.43 3.53
N VAL A 86 21.00 9.22 2.50
CA VAL A 86 22.12 10.12 2.18
C VAL A 86 21.61 11.32 1.38
N VAL A 87 20.79 11.08 0.36
CA VAL A 87 20.22 12.16 -0.45
C VAL A 87 18.84 12.62 0.04
N ASN A 88 18.31 11.97 1.09
CA ASN A 88 17.01 12.24 1.70
C ASN A 88 15.85 12.17 0.67
N GLN A 89 15.84 11.10 -0.12
CA GLN A 89 14.87 10.87 -1.19
C GLN A 89 14.07 9.60 -0.95
N ILE A 90 12.75 9.70 -1.10
CA ILE A 90 11.83 8.57 -1.16
C ILE A 90 11.81 8.09 -2.61
N LEU A 91 12.09 6.81 -2.80
CA LEU A 91 12.10 6.11 -4.07
C LEU A 91 10.86 5.22 -4.12
N LEU A 92 10.00 5.46 -5.11
CA LEU A 92 8.96 4.52 -5.48
C LEU A 92 9.62 3.47 -6.39
N MET A 93 9.74 2.25 -5.87
CA MET A 93 10.37 1.15 -6.56
C MET A 93 9.32 0.19 -7.10
N SER A 94 9.61 -0.44 -8.23
CA SER A 94 8.81 -1.55 -8.76
C SER A 94 9.66 -2.81 -8.94
N TYR A 95 9.03 -3.97 -8.83
CA TYR A 95 9.61 -5.27 -9.09
C TYR A 95 8.73 -6.05 -10.06
N THR A 96 9.31 -6.50 -11.17
CA THR A 96 8.61 -7.32 -12.17
C THR A 96 8.90 -8.79 -11.91
N LEU A 97 7.89 -9.58 -11.53
CA LEU A 97 8.08 -10.99 -11.16
C LEU A 97 8.73 -11.84 -12.26
N LEU A 98 8.31 -11.64 -13.51
CA LEU A 98 8.75 -12.46 -14.64
C LEU A 98 10.25 -12.29 -14.93
N THR A 99 10.74 -11.06 -14.87
CA THR A 99 12.13 -10.71 -15.19
C THR A 99 13.00 -10.62 -13.94
N GLN A 100 12.39 -10.55 -12.76
CA GLN A 100 13.04 -10.28 -11.48
C GLN A 100 13.81 -8.96 -11.46
N GLU A 101 13.42 -8.01 -12.32
CA GLU A 101 14.04 -6.69 -12.37
C GLU A 101 13.39 -5.74 -11.37
N VAL A 102 14.23 -4.96 -10.69
CA VAL A 102 13.82 -3.83 -9.87
C VAL A 102 14.08 -2.53 -10.62
N ARG A 103 13.13 -1.60 -10.60
CA ARG A 103 13.25 -0.27 -11.22
C ARG A 103 12.81 0.83 -10.27
N GLU A 104 13.44 1.99 -10.38
CA GLU A 104 12.93 3.23 -9.79
C GLU A 104 11.87 3.81 -10.74
N GLU A 105 10.65 4.00 -10.24
CA GLU A 105 9.52 4.54 -11.02
C GLU A 105 9.33 6.04 -10.75
N ALA A 106 9.65 6.49 -9.53
CA ALA A 106 9.62 7.89 -9.16
C ALA A 106 10.53 8.20 -7.96
N ARG A 107 10.83 9.49 -7.82
CA ARG A 107 11.65 10.04 -6.72
C ARG A 107 10.97 11.27 -6.14
N ILE A 108 10.86 11.32 -4.82
CA ILE A 108 10.19 12.39 -4.07
C ILE A 108 11.09 12.81 -2.91
N SER A 109 11.21 14.11 -2.66
CA SER A 109 11.96 14.61 -1.50
C SER A 109 11.27 14.18 -0.19
N ALA A 110 12.03 13.55 0.70
CA ALA A 110 11.54 13.16 2.02
C ALA A 110 11.27 14.36 2.95
N GLU A 111 11.77 15.55 2.62
CA GLU A 111 11.40 16.79 3.31
C GLU A 111 9.95 17.18 3.01
N SER A 112 9.45 16.79 1.85
CA SER A 112 8.15 17.21 1.32
C SER A 112 7.05 16.17 1.51
N ALA A 113 7.38 14.99 2.02
CA ALA A 113 6.48 13.85 2.19
C ALA A 113 6.95 12.99 3.38
N PRO A 114 6.09 12.67 4.36
CA PRO A 114 6.50 11.97 5.57
C PRO A 114 6.58 10.46 5.33
N PHE A 115 7.77 9.96 4.99
CA PHE A 115 8.03 8.56 4.63
C PHE A 115 7.34 7.51 5.53
N ALA A 116 7.33 7.72 6.85
CA ALA A 116 6.73 6.81 7.83
C ALA A 116 5.18 6.82 7.89
N ARG A 117 4.51 7.67 7.11
CA ARG A 117 3.05 7.79 7.03
C ARG A 117 2.51 7.63 5.60
N LEU A 118 3.38 7.26 4.67
CA LEU A 118 2.98 7.07 3.29
C LEU A 118 2.32 5.72 3.08
N HIS A 119 1.29 5.71 2.24
CA HIS A 119 0.56 4.53 1.80
C HIS A 119 0.64 4.43 0.28
N LEU A 120 0.76 3.19 -0.20
CA LEU A 120 0.63 2.86 -1.61
C LEU A 120 -0.80 2.41 -1.89
N TYR A 121 -1.33 2.87 -3.02
CA TYR A 121 -2.58 2.38 -3.59
C TYR A 121 -2.31 2.00 -5.05
N VAL A 122 -3.10 1.09 -5.62
CA VAL A 122 -2.97 0.64 -7.01
C VAL A 122 -4.29 0.78 -7.76
N SER A 123 -4.19 0.71 -9.09
CA SER A 123 -5.26 0.89 -10.06
C SER A 123 -5.85 2.32 -10.18
N PRO A 124 -5.07 3.40 -10.36
CA PRO A 124 -3.64 3.45 -10.69
C PRO A 124 -2.72 3.50 -9.46
N VAL A 125 -1.41 3.38 -9.68
CA VAL A 125 -0.42 3.54 -8.60
C VAL A 125 -0.46 4.96 -8.05
N LEU A 126 -0.74 5.09 -6.76
CA LEU A 126 -0.72 6.34 -6.01
C LEU A 126 0.17 6.21 -4.79
N LEU A 127 0.82 7.31 -4.47
CA LEU A 127 1.50 7.50 -3.20
C LEU A 127 0.81 8.63 -2.48
N ALA A 128 0.22 8.34 -1.32
CA ALA A 128 -0.57 9.30 -0.59
C ALA A 128 -0.39 9.18 0.92
N GLN A 129 -0.85 10.20 1.63
CA GLN A 129 -0.95 10.24 3.08
C GLN A 129 -2.30 10.85 3.47
N GLU A 130 -3.02 10.20 4.37
CA GLU A 130 -4.12 10.84 5.07
C GLU A 130 -3.56 11.71 6.20
N ASP A 131 -3.85 13.00 6.16
CA ASP A 131 -3.52 13.95 7.21
C ASP A 131 -4.78 14.30 7.98
N SER A 132 -5.11 13.45 8.96
CA SER A 132 -6.28 13.63 9.82
C SER A 132 -6.25 14.93 10.63
N LEU A 133 -5.07 15.54 10.85
CA LEU A 133 -4.98 16.82 11.59
C LEU A 133 -5.42 18.01 10.74
N ASN A 134 -5.20 17.94 9.44
CA ASN A 134 -5.53 18.99 8.48
C ASN A 134 -6.73 18.61 7.60
N GLU A 135 -7.41 17.49 7.90
CA GLU A 135 -8.60 17.00 7.17
C GLU A 135 -8.36 16.92 5.66
N GLN A 136 -7.23 16.33 5.26
CA GLN A 136 -6.84 16.23 3.85
C GLN A 136 -6.18 14.91 3.50
N LEU A 137 -6.41 14.46 2.27
CA LEU A 137 -5.62 13.44 1.60
C LEU A 137 -4.55 14.16 0.76
N GLU A 138 -3.29 13.96 1.10
CA GLU A 138 -2.14 14.46 0.33
C GLU A 138 -1.69 13.39 -0.66
N ILE A 139 -1.75 13.68 -1.96
CA ILE A 139 -1.27 12.79 -3.01
C ILE A 139 0.08 13.34 -3.51
N TYR A 140 1.09 12.47 -3.55
CA TYR A 140 2.46 12.79 -3.94
C TYR A 140 2.85 12.22 -5.32
N TYR A 141 2.19 11.15 -5.76
CA TYR A 141 2.40 10.48 -7.05
C TYR A 141 1.05 10.01 -7.62
N PRO A 142 0.82 10.05 -8.95
CA PRO A 142 1.74 10.50 -10.02
C PRO A 142 1.85 12.01 -10.17
N LYS A 143 0.93 12.76 -9.56
CA LYS A 143 0.92 14.22 -9.55
C LYS A 143 0.63 14.69 -8.15
N ARG A 144 1.34 15.73 -7.69
CA ARG A 144 1.13 16.30 -6.38
C ARG A 144 -0.11 17.19 -6.33
N PHE A 145 -1.04 16.89 -5.43
CA PHE A 145 -2.20 17.73 -5.08
C PHE A 145 -2.84 17.22 -3.79
N THR A 146 -3.87 17.92 -3.29
CA THR A 146 -4.59 17.54 -2.08
C THR A 146 -6.10 17.45 -2.35
N LEU A 147 -6.78 16.60 -1.59
CA LEU A 147 -8.24 16.50 -1.56
C LEU A 147 -8.72 16.67 -0.12
N PRO A 148 -9.90 17.27 0.11
CA PRO A 148 -10.49 17.33 1.45
C PRO A 148 -10.87 15.92 1.92
N LEU A 149 -10.56 15.61 3.17
CA LEU A 149 -10.85 14.35 3.86
C LEU A 149 -11.47 14.65 5.22
N LEU A 150 -12.77 14.40 5.37
CA LEU A 150 -13.46 14.63 6.65
C LEU A 150 -13.05 13.58 7.69
N GLU A 151 -13.29 13.87 8.97
CA GLU A 151 -12.86 13.04 10.12
C GLU A 151 -13.33 11.58 10.03
N ASP A 152 -14.52 11.33 9.48
CA ASP A 152 -15.12 10.00 9.36
C ASP A 152 -14.80 9.32 8.01
N GLU A 153 -13.95 9.90 7.17
CA GLU A 153 -13.64 9.41 5.84
C GLU A 153 -12.27 8.71 5.78
N SER A 154 -12.15 7.69 4.95
CA SER A 154 -10.87 7.04 4.62
C SER A 154 -10.79 6.77 3.13
N PHE A 155 -9.66 7.06 2.51
CA PHE A 155 -9.39 6.85 1.10
C PHE A 155 -9.15 5.36 0.82
N GLU A 156 -9.81 4.87 -0.23
CA GLU A 156 -9.78 3.44 -0.58
C GLU A 156 -9.04 3.22 -1.90
N CYS A 157 -9.41 3.96 -2.95
CA CYS A 157 -8.81 3.84 -4.28
C CYS A 157 -9.17 5.02 -5.18
N GLN A 158 -8.53 5.07 -6.35
CA GLN A 158 -8.92 5.94 -7.45
C GLN A 158 -9.36 5.06 -8.62
N GLU A 159 -10.35 5.47 -9.39
CA GLU A 159 -10.69 4.86 -10.69
C GLU A 159 -10.94 5.98 -11.71
N GLY A 160 -10.15 6.01 -12.78
CA GLY A 160 -10.19 7.10 -13.74
C GLY A 160 -9.93 8.46 -13.07
N ASP A 161 -10.88 9.39 -13.17
CA ASP A 161 -10.81 10.74 -12.61
C ASP A 161 -11.48 10.87 -11.22
N TYR A 162 -11.88 9.74 -10.62
CA TYR A 162 -12.66 9.68 -9.41
C TYR A 162 -11.91 9.02 -8.26
N TYR A 163 -12.12 9.55 -7.06
CA TYR A 163 -11.47 9.15 -5.81
C TYR A 163 -12.54 8.63 -4.88
N TYR A 164 -12.34 7.41 -4.40
CA TYR A 164 -13.31 6.67 -3.62
C TYR A 164 -12.90 6.63 -2.17
N PHE A 165 -13.86 6.88 -1.30
CA PHE A 165 -13.67 6.92 0.14
C PHE A 165 -14.72 6.07 0.83
N SER A 166 -14.33 5.38 1.89
CA SER A 166 -15.28 4.89 2.88
C SER A 166 -15.60 6.01 3.87
N LYS A 167 -16.81 5.97 4.42
CA LYS A 167 -17.27 6.91 5.45
C LYS A 167 -18.01 6.18 6.55
N TRP A 168 -17.59 6.39 7.79
CA TRP A 168 -18.30 5.90 8.96
C TRP A 168 -19.55 6.74 9.22
N LEU A 169 -20.68 6.08 9.47
CA LEU A 169 -21.95 6.71 9.83
C LEU A 169 -22.19 6.57 11.32
N ALA A 170 -22.30 7.70 12.03
CA ALA A 170 -22.59 7.72 13.46
C ALA A 170 -24.03 7.28 13.81
N ASP A 171 -24.91 7.06 12.83
CA ASP A 171 -26.29 6.66 13.06
C ASP A 171 -26.38 5.23 13.60
N GLU A 172 -26.76 5.13 14.88
CA GLU A 172 -26.85 3.85 15.58
C GLU A 172 -28.01 2.96 15.12
N THR A 173 -28.97 3.53 14.38
CA THR A 173 -30.15 2.82 13.89
C THR A 173 -29.88 2.03 12.61
N LEU A 174 -28.77 2.31 11.92
CA LEU A 174 -28.40 1.62 10.70
C LEU A 174 -27.74 0.26 11.00
N PRO A 175 -28.19 -0.83 10.36
CA PRO A 175 -27.57 -2.14 10.51
C PRO A 175 -26.16 -2.21 9.91
N ARG A 176 -25.83 -1.29 8.99
CA ARG A 176 -24.49 -1.09 8.41
C ARG A 176 -24.13 0.38 8.56
N ARG A 177 -23.03 0.66 9.25
CA ARG A 177 -22.56 2.02 9.55
C ARG A 177 -21.53 2.53 8.55
N ASN A 178 -21.56 2.04 7.31
CA ASN A 178 -20.64 2.46 6.26
C ASN A 178 -21.44 3.06 5.10
N ALA A 179 -20.95 4.21 4.63
CA ALA A 179 -21.25 4.76 3.33
C ALA A 179 -20.00 4.73 2.45
N TYR A 180 -20.21 4.82 1.15
CA TYR A 180 -19.16 5.16 0.20
C TYR A 180 -19.39 6.58 -0.31
N LEU A 181 -18.29 7.26 -0.62
CA LEU A 181 -18.25 8.57 -1.24
C LEU A 181 -17.35 8.54 -2.46
N VAL A 182 -17.80 9.17 -3.53
CA VAL A 182 -17.00 9.38 -4.74
C VAL A 182 -16.79 10.86 -4.91
N LYS A 183 -15.52 11.28 -4.98
CA LYS A 183 -15.11 12.67 -5.20
C LYS A 183 -14.38 12.79 -6.53
N ASN A 184 -14.53 13.93 -7.19
CA ASN A 184 -13.69 14.29 -8.33
C ASN A 184 -12.34 14.91 -7.86
N ALA A 185 -11.42 15.18 -8.79
CA ALA A 185 -10.13 15.81 -8.51
C ALA A 185 -10.19 17.23 -7.91
N LYS A 186 -11.38 17.84 -7.81
CA LYS A 186 -11.61 19.13 -7.11
C LYS A 186 -12.11 18.92 -5.68
N GLY A 187 -12.22 17.68 -5.21
CA GLY A 187 -12.78 17.34 -3.90
C GLY A 187 -14.30 17.43 -3.82
N GLN A 188 -15.00 17.60 -4.95
CA GLN A 188 -16.46 17.68 -4.95
C GLN A 188 -17.04 16.27 -4.94
N VAL A 189 -17.94 16.00 -3.99
CA VAL A 189 -18.72 14.75 -3.96
C VAL A 189 -19.62 14.69 -5.18
N VAL A 190 -19.46 13.65 -5.98
CA VAL A 190 -20.27 13.37 -7.17
C VAL A 190 -21.23 12.21 -6.96
N GLU A 191 -20.96 11.35 -5.97
CA GLU A 191 -21.82 10.23 -5.59
C GLU A 191 -21.64 9.91 -4.09
N GLU A 192 -22.73 9.52 -3.43
CA GLU A 192 -22.76 9.01 -2.06
C GLU A 192 -23.81 7.91 -1.97
N GLY A 193 -23.51 6.82 -1.25
CA GLY A 193 -24.46 5.75 -1.03
C GLY A 193 -24.12 4.91 0.20
N ILE A 194 -25.09 4.10 0.66
CA ILE A 194 -24.89 3.18 1.78
C ILE A 194 -24.21 1.91 1.27
N GLY A 195 -23.11 1.53 1.90
CA GLY A 195 -22.34 0.36 1.50
C GLY A 195 -20.90 0.45 1.96
N ARG A 196 -20.12 -0.59 1.63
CA ARG A 196 -18.68 -0.64 1.88
C ARG A 196 -17.94 -0.88 0.58
N ILE A 197 -16.80 -0.21 0.43
CA ILE A 197 -15.81 -0.53 -0.61
C ILE A 197 -14.97 -1.70 -0.11
N MET A 198 -14.90 -2.77 -0.90
CA MET A 198 -14.09 -3.94 -0.61
C MET A 198 -13.14 -4.24 -1.75
N ARG A 199 -11.87 -4.49 -1.42
CA ARG A 199 -10.89 -5.03 -2.34
C ARG A 199 -10.83 -6.56 -2.23
N PHE A 200 -10.88 -7.23 -3.37
CA PHE A 200 -10.75 -8.68 -3.47
C PHE A 200 -9.29 -9.12 -3.61
N GLU A 201 -9.03 -10.41 -3.43
CA GLU A 201 -7.67 -10.98 -3.53
C GLU A 201 -7.03 -10.77 -4.92
N ASN A 202 -7.86 -10.68 -5.97
CA ASN A 202 -7.44 -10.37 -7.33
C ASN A 202 -7.15 -8.87 -7.55
N GLY A 203 -7.32 -8.03 -6.54
CA GLY A 203 -7.06 -6.60 -6.58
C GLY A 203 -8.24 -5.75 -7.06
N GLU A 204 -9.36 -6.37 -7.48
CA GLU A 204 -10.56 -5.64 -7.89
C GLU A 204 -11.28 -5.02 -6.69
N PHE A 205 -11.92 -3.88 -6.92
CA PHE A 205 -12.74 -3.20 -5.92
C PHE A 205 -14.23 -3.34 -6.27
N MET A 206 -15.08 -3.58 -5.27
CA MET A 206 -16.54 -3.49 -5.43
C MET A 206 -17.20 -2.77 -4.25
N ILE A 207 -18.34 -2.14 -4.53
CA ILE A 207 -19.24 -1.56 -3.53
C ILE A 207 -20.31 -2.61 -3.17
N VAL A 208 -20.48 -2.90 -1.88
CA VAL A 208 -21.40 -3.94 -1.34
C VAL A 208 -22.33 -3.49 -0.21
#